data_AF-A0A7S0J3L0-F1
#
_entry.id   AF-A0A7S0J3L0-F1
#
_cell.length_a   1.000
_cell.length_b   1.000
_cell.length_c   1.000
_cell.angle_alpha   90.00
_cell.angle_beta   90.00
_cell.angle_gamma   90.00
#
_symmetry.space_group_name_H-M   'P 1'
#
loop_
_entity.id
_entity.type
_entity.pdbx_description
1 polymer ?
#
loop_
_entity_poly.entity_id
_entity_poly.type
_entity_poly.pdbx_seq_one_letter_code
_entity_poly.pdbx_strand_id
1 'polypeptide(L)'
;MEIPYTAFAEPGLHENTRCRYLTPVIGASVFVLGLVSALFALSALHWPQAAPLGSAAQHSEQRLWEGPRLRIINGCSKDPLWIAGFAVAVPIFKADAKLAPGETVDIDVPDAGLASTRFWAKWGCDQNGQQCKIGQSGGPGEACGPLGCAPPVDSKFEATFGCVPGTKKCAHNPSSPADPLGPVDWWDVSQVDGWTLPYRVDVKGACGAPKTIDCSGLALTQCPSNETLGGYGTQSLQVLDPIDKQAVVGCYSPCGKLTYSQWGQGFSNTPESVQARDFCCPTPPVSPSHCSSGPVVKTDYVRAVHKLCPSVYAYAYDDGVGLSQCPAGTGYEVTFYCPI
;
A
#
# COMPACT_ATOMS: atom_id res chain seq x y z
N MET A 1 13.35 10.06 -1.39
CA MET A 1 12.22 11.01 -1.51
C MET A 1 11.00 10.21 -1.15
N GLU A 2 10.63 10.23 0.13
CA GLU A 2 9.48 9.51 0.66
C GLU A 2 8.21 10.04 0.00
N ILE A 3 7.39 9.16 -0.54
CA ILE A 3 6.03 9.52 -0.94
C ILE A 3 5.25 9.61 0.39
N PRO A 4 4.84 10.81 0.84
CA PRO A 4 4.04 10.89 2.05
C PRO A 4 2.73 10.12 1.85
N TYR A 5 2.30 9.41 2.88
CA TYR A 5 1.07 8.60 2.95
C TYR A 5 -0.19 9.37 2.51
N THR A 6 -0.14 10.70 2.44
CA THR A 6 -1.18 11.55 1.88
C THR A 6 -1.45 11.31 0.39
N ALA A 7 -0.57 10.62 -0.33
CA ALA A 7 -0.83 10.17 -1.70
C ALA A 7 -1.79 8.96 -1.78
N PHE A 8 -2.10 8.31 -0.64
CA PHE A 8 -3.00 7.16 -0.56
C PHE A 8 -4.33 7.45 0.18
N ALA A 9 -4.55 8.65 0.70
CA ALA A 9 -5.87 9.02 1.22
C ALA A 9 -6.85 9.26 0.06
N GLU A 10 -8.05 8.69 0.11
CA GLU A 10 -9.14 9.08 -0.81
C GLU A 10 -9.40 10.59 -0.70
N PRO A 11 -9.56 11.32 -1.81
CA PRO A 11 -10.11 12.66 -1.75
C PRO A 11 -11.59 12.54 -1.40
N GLY A 12 -11.92 12.79 -0.14
CA GLY A 12 -13.28 13.14 0.24
C GLY A 12 -13.75 14.33 -0.62
N LEU A 13 -14.85 14.12 -1.33
CA LEU A 13 -15.56 15.15 -2.09
C LEU A 13 -16.01 16.27 -1.14
N HIS A 14 -15.21 17.31 -0.92
CA HIS A 14 -15.70 18.59 -0.42
C HIS A 14 -14.91 19.79 -0.97
N GLU A 15 -15.69 20.81 -1.36
CA GLU A 15 -15.33 22.01 -2.10
C GLU A 15 -14.34 22.95 -1.41
N ASN A 16 -13.63 23.72 -2.26
CA ASN A 16 -13.08 25.05 -2.06
C ASN A 16 -12.22 25.29 -0.81
N THR A 17 -10.92 25.55 -0.98
CA THR A 17 -10.27 26.82 -0.57
C THR A 17 -8.87 26.94 -1.21
N ARG A 18 -8.59 28.13 -1.76
CA ARG A 18 -7.34 28.52 -2.42
C ARG A 18 -6.21 28.71 -1.41
N CYS A 19 -5.04 28.11 -1.62
CA CYS A 19 -3.80 28.49 -0.93
C CYS A 19 -2.83 29.24 -1.88
N ARG A 20 -2.44 30.46 -1.48
CA ARG A 20 -1.46 31.32 -2.14
C ARG A 20 -0.03 30.87 -1.78
N TYR A 21 0.84 30.75 -2.77
CA TYR A 21 2.27 30.50 -2.63
C TYR A 21 3.03 31.77 -2.20
N LEU A 22 3.96 31.63 -1.24
CA LEU A 22 5.04 32.58 -0.98
C LEU A 22 6.37 31.91 -1.36
N THR A 23 7.17 32.61 -2.16
CA THR A 23 8.49 32.23 -2.69
C THR A 23 9.61 32.41 -1.65
N PRO A 24 10.71 31.64 -1.70
CA PRO A 24 11.91 31.96 -0.94
C PRO A 24 12.93 32.75 -1.78
N VAL A 25 13.61 33.67 -1.11
CA VAL A 25 14.67 34.56 -1.62
C VAL A 25 16.03 33.85 -1.54
N ILE A 26 16.82 33.95 -2.61
CA ILE A 26 18.19 33.45 -2.75
C ILE A 26 19.16 34.45 -2.10
N GLY A 27 20.07 33.97 -1.24
CA GLY A 27 21.19 34.74 -0.70
C GLY A 27 22.53 34.07 -1.03
N ALA A 28 23.42 34.82 -1.69
CA ALA A 28 24.72 34.38 -2.18
C ALA A 28 25.89 34.96 -1.38
N SER A 29 27.09 34.38 -1.62
CA SER A 29 28.46 34.87 -1.29
C SER A 29 28.99 34.43 0.09
N VAL A 30 30.26 34.07 0.29
CA VAL A 30 31.52 34.73 -0.14
C VAL A 30 32.68 33.71 -0.20
N PHE A 31 33.55 33.87 -1.22
CA PHE A 31 34.87 33.24 -1.36
C PHE A 31 35.93 33.96 -0.49
N VAL A 32 36.80 33.21 0.20
CA VAL A 32 38.08 33.75 0.72
C VAL A 32 39.20 32.75 0.41
N LEU A 33 40.17 33.21 -0.40
CA LEU A 33 41.45 32.56 -0.63
C LEU A 33 42.42 32.90 0.52
N GLY A 34 43.18 31.90 0.99
CA GLY A 34 44.32 32.07 1.88
C GLY A 34 45.35 30.98 1.65
N LEU A 35 46.46 31.34 1.01
CA LEU A 35 47.67 30.53 0.80
C LEU A 35 48.56 30.61 2.05
N VAL A 36 49.02 29.48 2.59
CA VAL A 36 50.29 29.39 3.31
C VAL A 36 50.94 28.02 3.06
N SER A 37 52.16 28.06 2.54
CA SER A 37 53.04 26.92 2.28
C SER A 37 53.81 26.51 3.54
N ALA A 38 54.00 25.20 3.77
CA ALA A 38 55.13 24.68 4.55
C ALA A 38 55.49 23.26 4.10
N LEU A 39 56.75 23.09 3.72
CA LEU A 39 57.42 21.82 3.42
C LEU A 39 57.46 20.91 4.66
N PHE A 40 57.42 19.58 4.50
CA PHE A 40 58.34 18.66 5.20
C PHE A 40 58.38 17.26 4.57
N ALA A 41 59.62 16.82 4.31
CA ALA A 41 60.20 15.47 4.38
C ALA A 41 59.61 14.31 3.55
N LEU A 42 60.38 13.91 2.54
CA LEU A 42 60.35 12.58 1.91
C LEU A 42 60.71 11.49 2.93
N SER A 43 59.96 10.40 2.90
CA SER A 43 60.40 9.09 3.40
C SER A 43 59.82 8.01 2.48
N ALA A 44 60.71 7.36 1.73
CA ALA A 44 60.38 6.27 0.82
C ALA A 44 60.09 4.99 1.61
N LEU A 45 58.90 4.41 1.44
CA LEU A 45 58.57 3.06 1.88
C LEU A 45 57.78 2.33 0.79
N HIS A 46 58.54 1.54 0.03
CA HIS A 46 58.22 0.26 -0.62
C HIS A 46 56.76 -0.05 -1.01
N TRP A 47 56.49 -0.02 -2.31
CA TRP A 47 55.34 -0.66 -2.96
C TRP A 47 55.45 -2.19 -2.92
N PRO A 48 54.40 -2.92 -2.51
CA PRO A 48 54.18 -4.27 -2.98
C PRO A 48 53.49 -4.24 -4.35
N GLN A 49 54.09 -4.90 -5.33
CA GLN A 49 53.44 -5.19 -6.61
C GLN A 49 52.20 -6.04 -6.37
N ALA A 50 51.03 -5.57 -6.81
CA ALA A 50 49.81 -6.37 -6.87
C ALA A 50 49.30 -6.41 -8.32
N ALA A 51 49.49 -7.60 -8.91
CA ALA A 51 48.68 -8.34 -9.88
C ALA A 51 48.01 -7.63 -11.09
N PRO A 52 47.97 -8.32 -12.26
CA PRO A 52 47.52 -7.76 -13.52
C PRO A 52 46.03 -7.40 -13.50
N LEU A 53 45.67 -6.41 -14.34
CA LEU A 53 44.30 -6.03 -14.68
C LEU A 53 43.52 -7.26 -15.18
N GLY A 54 42.80 -7.90 -14.25
CA GLY A 54 41.91 -9.00 -14.51
C GLY A 54 40.52 -8.49 -14.88
N SER A 55 40.14 -8.79 -16.12
CA SER A 55 38.79 -9.01 -16.63
C SER A 55 37.67 -8.04 -16.22
N ALA A 56 37.20 -7.29 -17.22
CA ALA A 56 35.80 -6.91 -17.31
C ALA A 56 34.87 -8.14 -17.12
N ALA A 57 33.63 -7.85 -16.73
CA ALA A 57 32.48 -8.74 -16.61
C ALA A 57 32.40 -9.61 -15.34
N GLN A 58 31.66 -9.09 -14.35
CA GLN A 58 30.52 -9.79 -13.77
C GLN A 58 29.61 -8.76 -13.07
N HIS A 59 29.04 -7.83 -13.85
CA HIS A 59 27.70 -7.37 -13.49
C HIS A 59 26.81 -8.59 -13.71
N SER A 60 26.36 -9.23 -12.63
CA SER A 60 25.27 -10.19 -12.73
C SER A 60 24.12 -9.48 -13.44
N GLU A 61 23.85 -9.85 -14.69
CA GLU A 61 22.55 -9.56 -15.30
C GLU A 61 21.51 -10.21 -14.39
N GLN A 62 20.98 -9.41 -13.46
CA GLN A 62 19.84 -9.82 -12.68
C GLN A 62 18.71 -10.00 -13.67
N ARG A 63 18.44 -11.25 -14.02
CA ARG A 63 17.43 -11.59 -15.03
C ARG A 63 16.11 -10.97 -14.60
N LEU A 64 15.65 -10.00 -15.39
CA LEU A 64 14.31 -9.42 -15.23
C LEU A 64 13.29 -10.55 -15.31
N TRP A 65 12.23 -10.45 -14.53
CA TRP A 65 11.14 -11.41 -14.60
C TRP A 65 10.51 -11.36 -16.00
N GLU A 66 10.36 -12.52 -16.65
CA GLU A 66 9.87 -12.63 -18.04
C GLU A 66 8.33 -12.79 -18.13
N GLY A 67 7.63 -12.80 -16.98
CA GLY A 67 6.17 -12.89 -16.91
C GLY A 67 5.49 -11.54 -16.71
N PRO A 68 4.17 -11.53 -16.44
CA PRO A 68 3.45 -10.29 -16.13
C PRO A 68 4.00 -9.65 -14.86
N ARG A 69 4.06 -8.32 -14.83
CA ARG A 69 4.51 -7.59 -13.64
C ARG A 69 3.54 -7.76 -12.46
N LEU A 70 2.23 -7.85 -12.73
CA LEU A 70 1.23 -8.16 -11.72
C LEU A 70 0.27 -9.22 -12.23
N ARG A 71 0.16 -10.32 -11.49
CA ARG A 71 -0.81 -11.39 -11.70
C ARG A 71 -1.65 -11.55 -10.45
N ILE A 72 -2.97 -11.56 -10.60
CA ILE A 72 -3.92 -11.79 -9.53
C ILE A 72 -4.58 -13.15 -9.73
N ILE A 73 -4.65 -13.95 -8.67
CA ILE A 73 -5.04 -15.36 -8.68
C ILE A 73 -6.23 -15.55 -7.73
N ASN A 74 -7.25 -16.28 -8.18
CA ASN A 74 -8.29 -16.78 -7.30
C ASN A 74 -7.84 -18.08 -6.62
N GLY A 75 -7.44 -17.99 -5.35
CA GLY A 75 -7.06 -19.12 -4.51
C GLY A 75 -8.23 -19.83 -3.81
N CYS A 76 -9.48 -19.41 -4.02
CA CYS A 76 -10.64 -20.15 -3.55
C CYS A 76 -10.69 -21.55 -4.17
N SER A 77 -11.19 -22.53 -3.42
CA SER A 77 -11.38 -23.89 -3.92
C SER A 77 -12.68 -24.08 -4.72
N LYS A 78 -13.67 -23.19 -4.53
CA LYS A 78 -15.03 -23.36 -5.06
C LYS A 78 -15.65 -22.08 -5.61
N ASP A 79 -15.48 -20.97 -4.89
CA ASP A 79 -16.19 -19.75 -5.25
C ASP A 79 -15.40 -18.88 -6.23
N PRO A 80 -16.09 -18.19 -7.14
CA PRO A 80 -15.47 -17.16 -7.95
C PRO A 80 -15.15 -15.93 -7.11
N LEU A 81 -14.14 -15.18 -7.56
CA LEU A 81 -13.81 -13.84 -7.07
C LEU A 81 -13.98 -12.82 -8.19
N TRP A 82 -14.20 -11.56 -7.83
CA TRP A 82 -14.16 -10.43 -8.74
C TRP A 82 -13.06 -9.48 -8.32
N ILE A 83 -12.21 -9.09 -9.24
CA ILE A 83 -11.08 -8.20 -8.95
C ILE A 83 -11.47 -6.76 -9.24
N ALA A 84 -11.45 -5.95 -8.19
CA ALA A 84 -11.66 -4.51 -8.23
C ALA A 84 -10.36 -3.79 -7.92
N GLY A 85 -10.32 -2.49 -8.21
CA GLY A 85 -9.08 -1.75 -8.21
C GLY A 85 -9.12 -0.42 -8.95
N PHE A 86 -8.04 0.32 -8.80
CA PHE A 86 -7.90 1.69 -9.23
C PHE A 86 -6.45 2.02 -9.56
N ALA A 87 -6.26 3.00 -10.45
CA ALA A 87 -4.98 3.67 -10.67
C ALA A 87 -5.25 5.17 -10.90
N VAL A 88 -4.44 6.04 -10.29
CA VAL A 88 -4.55 7.50 -10.51
C VAL A 88 -4.17 7.88 -11.94
N ALA A 89 -3.25 7.13 -12.56
CA ALA A 89 -2.87 7.27 -13.96
C ALA A 89 -3.48 6.13 -14.80
N VAL A 90 -4.00 6.46 -15.98
CA VAL A 90 -4.49 5.49 -16.98
C VAL A 90 -3.33 4.73 -17.63
N PRO A 91 -3.49 3.46 -18.05
CA PRO A 91 -4.74 2.72 -18.25
C PRO A 91 -5.36 2.20 -16.96
N ILE A 92 -6.69 2.24 -16.92
CA ILE A 92 -7.50 1.57 -15.90
C ILE A 92 -7.69 0.12 -16.39
N PHE A 93 -7.31 -0.87 -15.58
CA PHE A 93 -7.64 -2.25 -15.89
C PHE A 93 -9.17 -2.43 -15.90
N LYS A 94 -9.68 -3.44 -16.61
CA LYS A 94 -11.11 -3.72 -16.57
C LYS A 94 -11.50 -4.16 -15.16
N ALA A 95 -12.11 -3.26 -14.39
CA ALA A 95 -12.68 -3.54 -13.09
C ALA A 95 -13.69 -4.70 -13.19
N ASP A 96 -13.86 -5.41 -12.08
CA ASP A 96 -14.78 -6.54 -11.93
C ASP A 96 -14.46 -7.72 -12.84
N ALA A 97 -13.16 -7.97 -13.04
CA ALA A 97 -12.70 -9.20 -13.70
C ALA A 97 -13.09 -10.41 -12.83
N LYS A 98 -14.03 -11.22 -13.33
CA LYS A 98 -14.45 -12.47 -12.69
C LYS A 98 -13.39 -13.55 -12.90
N LEU A 99 -13.00 -14.21 -11.82
CA LEU A 99 -12.08 -15.34 -11.80
C LEU A 99 -12.77 -16.55 -11.17
N ALA A 100 -12.91 -17.64 -11.91
CA ALA A 100 -13.27 -18.93 -11.33
C ALA A 100 -12.14 -19.47 -10.42
N PRO A 101 -12.39 -20.49 -9.58
CA PRO A 101 -11.35 -21.12 -8.76
C PRO A 101 -10.10 -21.49 -9.56
N GLY A 102 -8.94 -21.02 -9.10
CA GLY A 102 -7.64 -21.26 -9.74
C GLY A 102 -7.36 -20.41 -10.99
N GLU A 103 -8.32 -19.61 -11.46
CA GLU A 103 -8.08 -18.69 -12.59
C GLU A 103 -7.27 -17.46 -12.18
N THR A 104 -6.67 -16.83 -13.18
CA THR A 104 -5.78 -15.69 -13.00
C THR A 104 -6.16 -14.55 -13.95
N VAL A 105 -5.92 -13.32 -13.53
CA VAL A 105 -5.87 -12.15 -14.42
C VAL A 105 -4.51 -11.49 -14.33
N ASP A 106 -3.94 -11.18 -15.49
CA ASP A 106 -2.70 -10.41 -15.59
C ASP A 106 -3.06 -8.95 -15.79
N ILE A 107 -2.53 -8.08 -14.93
CA ILE A 107 -2.72 -6.64 -15.03
C ILE A 107 -1.64 -6.07 -15.94
N ASP A 108 -2.07 -5.36 -16.98
CA ASP A 108 -1.17 -4.69 -17.92
C ASP A 108 -0.53 -3.47 -17.25
N VAL A 109 0.66 -3.67 -16.68
CA VAL A 109 1.49 -2.62 -16.08
C VAL A 109 2.52 -2.17 -17.11
N PRO A 110 2.42 -0.94 -17.66
CA PRO A 110 3.34 -0.46 -18.67
C PRO A 110 4.79 -0.40 -18.18
N ASP A 111 5.74 -0.63 -19.08
CA ASP A 111 7.17 -0.43 -18.80
C ASP A 111 7.51 1.01 -18.40
N ALA A 112 6.69 1.98 -18.85
CA ALA A 112 6.80 3.38 -18.45
C ALA A 112 6.53 3.60 -16.94
N GLY A 113 5.95 2.62 -16.25
CA GLY A 113 5.50 2.72 -14.86
C GLY A 113 4.01 3.04 -14.74
N LEU A 114 3.46 2.76 -13.56
CA LEU A 114 2.06 2.93 -13.22
C LEU A 114 1.95 3.26 -11.73
N ALA A 115 1.54 4.49 -11.41
CA ALA A 115 1.56 5.00 -10.04
C ALA A 115 0.21 4.89 -9.33
N SER A 116 0.27 4.81 -8.00
CA SER A 116 -0.89 4.92 -7.10
C SER A 116 -2.00 3.93 -7.45
N THR A 117 -1.61 2.66 -7.55
CA THR A 117 -2.53 1.56 -7.84
C THR A 117 -2.99 0.86 -6.57
N ARG A 118 -4.22 0.34 -6.60
CA ARG A 118 -4.79 -0.52 -5.57
C ARG A 118 -5.60 -1.62 -6.21
N PHE A 119 -5.52 -2.82 -5.65
CA PHE A 119 -6.28 -3.98 -6.08
C PHE A 119 -6.81 -4.75 -4.88
N TRP A 120 -8.05 -5.19 -4.95
CA TRP A 120 -8.69 -6.03 -3.94
C TRP A 120 -9.66 -7.02 -4.58
N ALA A 121 -10.00 -8.07 -3.83
CA ALA A 121 -10.96 -9.08 -4.28
C ALA A 121 -12.32 -8.89 -3.62
N LYS A 122 -13.36 -9.12 -4.41
CA LYS A 122 -14.76 -9.19 -3.99
C LYS A 122 -15.27 -10.62 -4.04
N TRP A 123 -16.17 -10.93 -3.12
CA TRP A 123 -16.72 -12.27 -2.96
C TRP A 123 -18.23 -12.24 -2.73
N GLY A 124 -18.91 -13.30 -3.18
CA GLY A 124 -20.36 -13.42 -3.10
C GLY A 124 -21.10 -12.40 -3.95
N CYS A 125 -20.57 -12.05 -5.13
CA CYS A 125 -21.18 -11.12 -6.07
C CYS A 125 -22.18 -11.80 -7.01
N ASP A 126 -23.04 -10.99 -7.63
CA ASP A 126 -23.83 -11.39 -8.78
C ASP A 126 -22.96 -11.61 -10.04
N GLN A 127 -23.59 -12.03 -11.13
CA GLN A 127 -22.92 -12.32 -12.41
C GLN A 127 -22.14 -11.13 -13.02
N ASN A 128 -22.44 -9.90 -12.60
CA ASN A 128 -21.81 -8.66 -13.08
C ASN A 128 -20.75 -8.13 -12.10
N GLY A 129 -20.44 -8.85 -11.02
CA GLY A 129 -19.52 -8.36 -9.99
C GLY A 129 -20.10 -7.29 -9.09
N GLN A 130 -21.43 -7.18 -9.03
CA GLN A 130 -22.16 -6.24 -8.18
C GLN A 130 -22.89 -7.01 -7.07
N GLN A 131 -23.51 -6.26 -6.15
CA GLN A 131 -24.25 -6.80 -5.00
C GLN A 131 -23.44 -7.83 -4.21
N CYS A 132 -22.15 -7.54 -4.00
CA CYS A 132 -21.23 -8.46 -3.35
C CYS A 132 -21.46 -8.48 -1.84
N LYS A 133 -21.31 -9.67 -1.24
CA LYS A 133 -21.27 -9.81 0.21
C LYS A 133 -20.04 -9.15 0.84
N ILE A 134 -18.91 -9.18 0.13
CA ILE A 134 -17.64 -8.59 0.56
C ILE A 134 -16.99 -7.83 -0.58
N GLY A 135 -16.42 -6.66 -0.26
CA GLY A 135 -15.49 -5.92 -1.11
C GLY A 135 -16.10 -4.95 -2.10
N GLN A 136 -17.42 -4.72 -2.03
CA GLN A 136 -18.07 -3.68 -2.84
C GLN A 136 -18.10 -2.35 -2.10
N SER A 137 -16.92 -1.75 -1.96
CA SER A 137 -16.68 -0.55 -1.16
C SER A 137 -16.88 0.76 -1.92
N GLY A 138 -17.28 0.72 -3.20
CA GLY A 138 -17.64 1.90 -3.97
C GLY A 138 -16.51 2.45 -4.85
N GLY A 139 -15.64 1.57 -5.33
CA GLY A 139 -14.56 1.93 -6.25
C GLY A 139 -15.07 2.42 -7.63
N PRO A 140 -14.17 2.94 -8.49
CA PRO A 140 -14.54 3.40 -9.83
C PRO A 140 -15.26 2.32 -10.64
N GLY A 141 -16.48 2.63 -11.10
CA GLY A 141 -17.32 1.70 -11.86
C GLY A 141 -18.16 0.75 -11.01
N GLU A 142 -18.03 0.78 -9.68
CA GLU A 142 -18.87 -0.02 -8.79
C GLU A 142 -20.22 0.65 -8.52
N ALA A 143 -21.29 -0.15 -8.53
CA ALA A 143 -22.63 0.29 -8.23
C ALA A 143 -23.11 -0.28 -6.89
N CYS A 144 -23.18 0.54 -5.85
CA CYS A 144 -23.61 0.08 -4.54
C CYS A 144 -25.11 -0.23 -4.47
N GLY A 145 -25.49 -1.22 -3.65
CA GLY A 145 -26.88 -1.60 -3.46
C GLY A 145 -27.71 -0.55 -2.72
N PRO A 146 -29.03 -0.78 -2.54
CA PRO A 146 -29.93 0.16 -1.86
C PRO A 146 -29.53 0.52 -0.42
N LEU A 147 -28.74 -0.33 0.23
CA LEU A 147 -28.22 -0.12 1.58
C LEU A 147 -26.89 0.65 1.62
N GLY A 148 -26.39 1.10 0.46
CA GLY A 148 -25.10 1.75 0.32
C GLY A 148 -23.94 0.77 0.18
N CYS A 149 -22.75 1.33 -0.06
CA CYS A 149 -21.51 0.55 -0.25
C CYS A 149 -21.08 -0.09 1.07
N ALA A 150 -20.31 -1.17 0.96
CA ALA A 150 -19.56 -1.70 2.09
C ALA A 150 -18.56 -0.66 2.61
N PRO A 151 -18.22 -0.66 3.91
CA PRO A 151 -17.08 0.11 4.39
C PRO A 151 -15.79 -0.37 3.67
N PRO A 152 -14.85 0.53 3.33
CA PRO A 152 -13.66 0.21 2.52
C PRO A 152 -12.55 -0.50 3.31
N VAL A 153 -12.92 -1.53 4.09
CA VAL A 153 -12.06 -2.34 4.97
C VAL A 153 -11.30 -3.44 4.22
N ASP A 154 -11.11 -3.28 2.91
CA ASP A 154 -10.61 -4.36 2.05
C ASP A 154 -9.14 -4.68 2.28
N SER A 155 -8.80 -5.98 2.24
CA SER A 155 -7.42 -6.42 2.09
C SER A 155 -6.89 -5.98 0.72
N LYS A 156 -5.97 -5.02 0.70
CA LYS A 156 -5.48 -4.38 -0.53
C LYS A 156 -4.03 -4.76 -0.84
N PHE A 157 -3.74 -4.96 -2.13
CA PHE A 157 -2.40 -4.84 -2.68
C PHE A 157 -2.26 -3.44 -3.29
N GLU A 158 -1.27 -2.68 -2.84
CA GLU A 158 -1.01 -1.31 -3.29
C GLU A 158 0.38 -1.23 -3.92
N ALA A 159 0.48 -0.50 -5.04
CA ALA A 159 1.76 -0.34 -5.71
C ALA A 159 1.86 0.96 -6.51
N THR A 160 3.08 1.49 -6.54
CA THR A 160 3.58 2.39 -7.57
C THR A 160 4.68 1.66 -8.32
N PHE A 161 4.37 1.22 -9.54
CA PHE A 161 5.29 0.54 -10.43
C PHE A 161 6.23 1.55 -11.09
N GLY A 162 7.52 1.37 -10.87
CA GLY A 162 8.59 2.15 -11.48
C GLY A 162 8.74 1.91 -12.97
N CYS A 163 9.48 2.83 -13.58
CA CYS A 163 9.84 2.80 -14.99
C CYS A 163 10.96 1.79 -15.23
N VAL A 164 10.73 0.81 -16.10
CA VAL A 164 11.71 -0.25 -16.40
C VAL A 164 12.93 0.36 -17.10
N PRO A 165 14.17 0.03 -16.66
CA PRO A 165 15.39 0.54 -17.30
C PRO A 165 15.42 0.29 -18.82
N GLY A 166 15.81 1.30 -19.59
CA GLY A 166 15.80 1.26 -21.05
C GLY A 166 14.51 1.81 -21.70
N THR A 167 13.47 2.09 -20.91
CA THR A 167 12.25 2.75 -21.39
C THR A 167 12.51 4.20 -21.79
N LYS A 168 12.10 4.60 -23.01
CA LYS A 168 12.38 5.93 -23.57
C LYS A 168 11.62 7.08 -22.89
N LYS A 169 10.40 6.81 -22.41
CA LYS A 169 9.52 7.80 -21.79
C LYS A 169 8.80 7.18 -20.60
N CYS A 170 9.21 7.57 -19.40
CA CYS A 170 8.57 7.15 -18.17
C CYS A 170 7.25 7.92 -17.93
N ALA A 171 6.31 7.29 -17.23
CA ALA A 171 5.15 7.95 -16.66
C ALA A 171 5.59 8.92 -15.55
N HIS A 172 4.71 9.82 -15.16
CA HIS A 172 5.00 10.86 -14.16
C HIS A 172 4.43 10.51 -12.80
N ASN A 173 5.10 10.98 -11.74
CA ASN A 173 4.59 10.88 -10.38
C ASN A 173 3.35 11.79 -10.22
N PRO A 174 2.17 11.25 -9.86
CA PRO A 174 0.97 12.07 -9.69
C PRO A 174 1.10 13.17 -8.62
N SER A 175 1.91 12.93 -7.58
CA SER A 175 2.18 13.90 -6.51
C SER A 175 3.27 14.92 -6.86
N SER A 176 4.08 14.64 -7.89
CA SER A 176 5.03 15.59 -8.46
C SER A 176 5.05 15.46 -9.99
N PRO A 177 4.05 16.03 -10.70
CA PRO A 177 3.86 15.77 -12.12
C PRO A 177 5.03 16.19 -13.03
N ALA A 178 5.94 17.02 -12.53
CA ALA A 178 7.16 17.38 -13.25
C ALA A 178 8.19 16.23 -13.29
N ASP A 179 8.12 15.32 -12.31
CA ASP A 179 9.11 14.27 -12.13
C ASP A 179 8.66 12.96 -12.78
N PRO A 180 9.50 12.32 -13.62
CA PRO A 180 9.23 10.97 -14.08
C PRO A 180 9.36 9.96 -12.93
N LEU A 181 8.65 8.84 -13.05
CA LEU A 181 8.82 7.70 -12.15
C LEU A 181 10.24 7.12 -12.30
N GLY A 182 10.86 6.81 -11.16
CA GLY A 182 12.18 6.17 -11.11
C GLY A 182 12.12 4.65 -11.37
N PRO A 183 13.26 3.95 -11.34
CA PRO A 183 13.37 2.52 -11.64
C PRO A 183 13.07 1.62 -10.43
N VAL A 184 12.19 2.05 -9.54
CA VAL A 184 11.84 1.37 -8.29
C VAL A 184 10.34 1.18 -8.22
N ASP A 185 9.93 -0.05 -7.94
CA ASP A 185 8.58 -0.39 -7.53
C ASP A 185 8.47 -0.17 -6.02
N TRP A 186 7.49 0.63 -5.62
CA TRP A 186 7.09 0.82 -4.23
C TRP A 186 5.78 0.09 -4.03
N TRP A 187 5.71 -0.85 -3.10
CA TRP A 187 4.52 -1.66 -2.93
C TRP A 187 4.34 -2.09 -1.48
N ASP A 188 3.11 -2.43 -1.16
CA ASP A 188 2.73 -2.97 0.12
C ASP A 188 1.42 -3.75 0.01
N VAL A 189 1.10 -4.40 1.11
CA VAL A 189 -0.24 -4.91 1.38
C VAL A 189 -0.70 -4.29 2.69
N SER A 190 -1.90 -3.74 2.69
CA SER A 190 -2.32 -2.79 3.72
C SER A 190 -3.56 -3.27 4.45
N GLN A 191 -3.49 -3.29 5.78
CA GLN A 191 -4.64 -3.42 6.68
C GLN A 191 -4.92 -2.10 7.44
N VAL A 192 -4.48 -0.97 6.90
CA VAL A 192 -4.72 0.34 7.52
C VAL A 192 -6.21 0.67 7.59
N ASP A 193 -6.98 0.26 6.60
CA ASP A 193 -8.43 0.49 6.54
C ASP A 193 -9.24 -0.62 7.23
N GLY A 194 -8.66 -1.81 7.38
CA GLY A 194 -9.34 -3.03 7.80
C GLY A 194 -8.80 -4.25 7.07
N TRP A 195 -9.45 -5.40 7.24
CA TRP A 195 -9.23 -6.54 6.36
C TRP A 195 -10.54 -7.26 5.98
N THR A 196 -10.51 -7.92 4.82
CA THR A 196 -11.58 -8.78 4.33
C THR A 196 -11.08 -10.18 3.97
N LEU A 197 -10.68 -10.40 2.72
CA LEU A 197 -10.23 -11.69 2.23
C LEU A 197 -8.77 -11.95 2.64
N PRO A 198 -8.40 -13.17 3.05
CA PRO A 198 -7.01 -13.56 3.20
C PRO A 198 -6.29 -13.54 1.85
N TYR A 199 -4.98 -13.37 1.87
CA TYR A 199 -4.20 -13.33 0.65
C TYR A 199 -2.75 -13.78 0.84
N ARG A 200 -2.05 -13.95 -0.27
CA ARG A 200 -0.61 -14.22 -0.31
C ARG A 200 -0.01 -13.47 -1.48
N VAL A 201 1.18 -12.90 -1.29
CA VAL A 201 1.97 -12.27 -2.35
C VAL A 201 3.28 -13.02 -2.51
N ASP A 202 3.57 -13.51 -3.71
CA ASP A 202 4.87 -14.07 -4.08
C ASP A 202 5.59 -13.13 -5.05
N VAL A 203 6.79 -12.67 -4.66
CA VAL A 203 7.60 -11.69 -5.39
C VAL A 203 8.64 -12.42 -6.24
N LYS A 204 8.64 -12.14 -7.53
CA LYS A 204 9.48 -12.80 -8.56
C LYS A 204 10.62 -11.90 -9.00
N GLY A 205 11.65 -12.51 -9.58
CA GLY A 205 12.82 -11.79 -10.09
C GLY A 205 13.75 -11.28 -8.98
N ALA A 206 14.34 -10.12 -9.21
CA ALA A 206 15.52 -9.64 -8.50
C ALA A 206 15.26 -8.89 -7.19
N CYS A 207 14.02 -8.77 -6.73
CA CYS A 207 13.72 -8.09 -5.47
C CYS A 207 14.43 -8.77 -4.29
N GLY A 208 15.11 -8.01 -3.43
CA GLY A 208 15.88 -8.57 -2.31
C GLY A 208 14.98 -9.24 -1.26
N ALA A 209 14.03 -8.48 -0.72
CA ALA A 209 13.02 -8.92 0.23
C ALA A 209 11.82 -7.95 0.20
N PRO A 210 10.62 -8.41 0.60
CA PRO A 210 10.27 -9.80 0.90
C PRO A 210 10.15 -10.65 -0.37
N LYS A 211 10.36 -11.96 -0.24
CA LYS A 211 10.09 -12.92 -1.33
C LYS A 211 8.65 -13.43 -1.31
N THR A 212 8.08 -13.53 -0.12
CA THR A 212 6.69 -13.93 0.10
C THR A 212 6.15 -13.16 1.29
N ILE A 213 4.91 -12.70 1.17
CA ILE A 213 4.05 -12.28 2.29
C ILE A 213 2.88 -13.25 2.32
N ASP A 214 2.72 -14.00 3.41
CA ASP A 214 1.65 -14.99 3.55
C ASP A 214 0.67 -14.55 4.65
N CYS A 215 -0.50 -14.12 4.21
CA CYS A 215 -1.60 -13.64 5.03
C CYS A 215 -2.85 -14.47 4.81
N SER A 216 -2.66 -15.74 4.41
CA SER A 216 -3.74 -16.71 4.23
C SER A 216 -4.47 -17.03 5.54
N GLY A 217 -3.86 -16.67 6.69
CA GLY A 217 -4.44 -16.79 8.02
C GLY A 217 -5.27 -15.59 8.50
N LEU A 218 -5.47 -14.53 7.69
CA LEU A 218 -6.31 -13.37 8.03
C LEU A 218 -7.80 -13.72 8.07
N ALA A 219 -8.19 -14.50 9.07
CA ALA A 219 -9.56 -14.93 9.27
C ALA A 219 -10.42 -13.82 9.90
N LEU A 220 -11.65 -13.66 9.42
CA LEU A 220 -12.61 -12.71 9.99
C LEU A 220 -13.02 -13.11 11.41
N THR A 221 -12.92 -14.39 11.74
CA THR A 221 -13.12 -14.91 13.11
C THR A 221 -12.07 -14.40 14.11
N GLN A 222 -10.94 -13.88 13.64
CA GLN A 222 -9.92 -13.26 14.50
C GLN A 222 -10.08 -11.75 14.64
N CYS A 223 -11.12 -11.16 14.04
CA CYS A 223 -11.42 -9.75 14.19
C CYS A 223 -11.76 -9.42 15.66
N PRO A 224 -11.05 -8.48 16.31
CA PRO A 224 -11.29 -8.15 17.71
C PRO A 224 -12.73 -7.69 17.98
N SER A 225 -13.35 -8.31 18.99
CA SER A 225 -14.70 -7.95 19.43
C SER A 225 -14.74 -7.04 20.67
N ASN A 226 -13.58 -6.79 21.30
CA ASN A 226 -13.43 -6.02 22.53
C ASN A 226 -12.30 -4.97 22.45
N GLU A 227 -12.23 -4.21 21.35
CA GLU A 227 -11.22 -3.16 21.15
C GLU A 227 -11.54 -1.91 21.98
N THR A 228 -10.53 -1.30 22.61
CA THR A 228 -10.73 -0.05 23.37
C THR A 228 -10.44 1.17 22.51
N LEU A 229 -11.48 1.92 22.15
CA LEU A 229 -11.39 3.06 21.23
C LEU A 229 -11.61 4.40 21.94
N GLY A 230 -10.68 4.75 22.84
CA GLY A 230 -10.67 6.04 23.53
C GLY A 230 -12.02 6.36 24.20
N GLY A 231 -12.61 7.50 23.84
CA GLY A 231 -13.89 7.97 24.39
C GLY A 231 -15.11 7.10 24.08
N TYR A 232 -15.01 6.14 23.15
CA TYR A 232 -16.08 5.20 22.83
C TYR A 232 -16.04 3.91 23.66
N GLY A 233 -15.04 3.74 24.54
CA GLY A 233 -14.89 2.54 25.36
C GLY A 233 -14.65 1.28 24.52
N THR A 234 -15.15 0.15 25.00
CA THR A 234 -14.99 -1.16 24.34
C THR A 234 -15.97 -1.32 23.18
N GLN A 235 -15.45 -1.66 22.00
CA GLN A 235 -16.19 -1.78 20.75
C GLN A 235 -15.82 -3.08 20.02
N SER A 236 -16.77 -3.64 19.27
CA SER A 236 -16.45 -4.67 18.27
C SER A 236 -15.99 -4.03 16.97
N LEU A 237 -14.90 -4.55 16.41
CA LEU A 237 -14.38 -4.15 15.11
C LEU A 237 -14.98 -4.96 13.95
N GLN A 238 -15.82 -5.96 14.24
CA GLN A 238 -16.46 -6.76 13.20
C GLN A 238 -17.40 -5.89 12.35
N VAL A 239 -17.27 -6.03 11.03
CA VAL A 239 -18.26 -5.54 10.07
C VAL A 239 -19.28 -6.64 9.87
N LEU A 240 -20.55 -6.35 10.15
CA LEU A 240 -21.66 -7.28 9.95
C LEU A 240 -22.33 -7.00 8.60
N ASP A 241 -22.80 -8.03 7.93
CA ASP A 241 -23.61 -7.87 6.72
C ASP A 241 -24.89 -7.09 7.06
N PRO A 242 -25.29 -6.10 6.24
CA PRO A 242 -26.42 -5.24 6.57
C PRO A 242 -27.78 -5.96 6.45
N ILE A 243 -27.83 -7.11 5.77
CA ILE A 243 -29.00 -7.97 5.62
C ILE A 243 -28.93 -9.11 6.64
N ASP A 244 -27.86 -9.92 6.59
CA ASP A 244 -27.58 -10.99 7.55
C ASP A 244 -26.69 -10.49 8.68
N LYS A 245 -27.29 -9.82 9.67
CA LYS A 245 -26.59 -9.18 10.79
C LYS A 245 -25.81 -10.14 11.72
N GLN A 246 -25.74 -11.43 11.40
CA GLN A 246 -24.90 -12.41 12.09
C GLN A 246 -23.65 -12.78 11.30
N ALA A 247 -23.62 -12.49 9.99
CA ALA A 247 -22.46 -12.74 9.15
C ALA A 247 -21.43 -11.62 9.30
N VAL A 248 -20.23 -11.97 9.78
CA VAL A 248 -19.06 -11.08 9.71
C VAL A 248 -18.53 -11.08 8.29
N VAL A 249 -18.41 -9.89 7.69
CA VAL A 249 -18.02 -9.67 6.29
C VAL A 249 -16.77 -8.81 6.13
N GLY A 250 -16.18 -8.39 7.24
CA GLY A 250 -14.96 -7.59 7.28
C GLY A 250 -14.54 -7.30 8.71
N CYS A 251 -13.35 -6.74 8.87
CA CYS A 251 -12.86 -6.23 10.13
C CYS A 251 -12.43 -4.78 9.96
N TYR A 252 -13.04 -3.86 10.71
CA TYR A 252 -12.58 -2.48 10.77
C TYR A 252 -11.18 -2.41 11.40
N SER A 253 -10.32 -1.55 10.86
CA SER A 253 -9.23 -1.01 11.67
C SER A 253 -9.80 -0.07 12.75
N PRO A 254 -9.05 0.23 13.83
CA PRO A 254 -9.45 1.23 14.81
C PRO A 254 -9.80 2.58 14.17
N CYS A 255 -9.01 3.02 13.18
CA CYS A 255 -9.33 4.22 12.41
C CYS A 255 -10.63 4.05 11.62
N GLY A 256 -10.76 2.98 10.83
CA GLY A 256 -11.94 2.71 10.02
C GLY A 256 -13.22 2.66 10.85
N LYS A 257 -13.18 2.03 12.03
CA LYS A 257 -14.33 2.00 12.96
C LYS A 257 -14.74 3.41 13.40
N LEU A 258 -13.77 4.28 13.64
CA LEU A 258 -14.01 5.63 14.12
C LEU A 258 -14.47 6.59 13.01
N THR A 259 -14.10 6.36 11.76
CA THR A 259 -14.31 7.31 10.66
C THR A 259 -15.34 6.87 9.63
N TYR A 260 -15.50 5.58 9.39
CA TYR A 260 -16.46 5.08 8.41
C TYR A 260 -17.90 5.17 8.94
N SER A 261 -18.84 5.27 7.99
CA SER A 261 -20.27 5.49 8.25
C SER A 261 -21.17 4.48 7.56
N GLN A 262 -20.58 3.69 6.65
CA GLN A 262 -21.25 2.69 5.84
C GLN A 262 -22.01 1.70 6.73
N TRP A 263 -23.26 1.44 6.34
CA TRP A 263 -24.21 0.58 7.05
C TRP A 263 -24.49 0.96 8.51
N GLY A 264 -24.11 2.18 8.95
CA GLY A 264 -24.34 2.67 10.31
C GLY A 264 -23.56 1.92 11.39
N GLN A 265 -22.43 1.30 11.04
CA GLN A 265 -21.64 0.47 11.96
C GLN A 265 -20.35 1.14 12.47
N GLY A 266 -19.98 2.30 11.93
CA GLY A 266 -18.89 3.14 12.43
C GLY A 266 -19.36 4.46 13.01
N PHE A 267 -18.43 5.30 13.45
CA PHE A 267 -18.72 6.53 14.19
C PHE A 267 -18.71 7.81 13.36
N SER A 268 -18.36 7.75 12.07
CA SER A 268 -18.44 8.89 11.15
C SER A 268 -17.65 10.13 11.59
N ASN A 269 -16.60 9.97 12.39
CA ASN A 269 -15.69 11.07 12.70
C ASN A 269 -14.81 11.41 11.51
N THR A 270 -14.21 12.60 11.49
CA THR A 270 -13.10 12.86 10.57
C THR A 270 -11.80 12.28 11.14
N PRO A 271 -10.82 11.88 10.31
CA PRO A 271 -9.52 11.43 10.78
C PRO A 271 -8.83 12.43 11.73
N GLU A 272 -9.03 13.73 11.54
CA GLU A 272 -8.41 14.82 12.32
C GLU A 272 -9.10 15.09 13.67
N SER A 273 -10.30 14.54 13.85
CA SER A 273 -11.07 14.70 15.09
C SER A 273 -10.29 14.20 16.31
N VAL A 274 -10.54 14.78 17.49
CA VAL A 274 -9.88 14.35 18.74
C VAL A 274 -10.20 12.90 19.10
N GLN A 275 -11.30 12.37 18.57
CA GLN A 275 -11.77 11.01 18.74
C GLN A 275 -10.95 10.01 17.92
N ALA A 276 -10.54 10.39 16.70
CA ALA A 276 -9.96 9.47 15.73
C ALA A 276 -8.47 9.70 15.46
N ARG A 277 -7.95 10.91 15.64
CA ARG A 277 -6.59 11.30 15.20
C ARG A 277 -5.47 10.41 15.72
N ASP A 278 -5.59 9.91 16.95
CA ASP A 278 -4.55 9.08 17.56
C ASP A 278 -4.62 7.61 17.09
N PHE A 279 -5.67 7.24 16.35
CA PHE A 279 -5.86 5.95 15.68
C PHE A 279 -5.67 6.05 14.15
N CYS A 280 -6.03 7.18 13.55
CA CYS A 280 -5.93 7.43 12.12
C CYS A 280 -4.61 8.07 11.69
N CYS A 281 -3.94 8.76 12.61
CA CYS A 281 -2.67 9.42 12.40
C CYS A 281 -2.62 10.34 11.16
N PRO A 282 -3.55 11.31 11.03
CA PRO A 282 -3.50 12.27 9.94
C PRO A 282 -2.26 13.18 10.07
N THR A 283 -1.51 13.32 8.98
CA THR A 283 -0.38 14.25 8.90
C THR A 283 -0.68 15.40 7.95
N PRO A 284 -0.72 16.67 8.44
CA PRO A 284 -0.72 17.12 9.85
C PRO A 284 -2.07 16.85 10.57
N PRO A 285 -2.16 16.95 11.92
CA PRO A 285 -1.16 17.43 12.87
C PRO A 285 -0.36 16.33 13.60
N VAL A 286 -0.68 15.06 13.39
CA VAL A 286 0.01 13.95 14.06
C VAL A 286 1.31 13.67 13.32
N SER A 287 2.45 13.67 14.01
CA SER A 287 3.71 13.23 13.40
C SER A 287 3.81 11.70 13.38
N PRO A 288 4.62 11.10 12.48
CA PRO A 288 4.87 9.65 12.52
C PRO A 288 5.34 9.18 13.90
N SER A 289 6.27 9.90 14.53
CA SER A 289 6.75 9.58 15.88
C SER A 289 5.66 9.66 16.95
N HIS A 290 4.73 10.62 16.85
CA HIS A 290 3.60 10.69 17.79
C HIS A 290 2.70 9.48 17.60
N CYS A 291 2.32 9.18 16.35
CA CYS A 291 1.48 8.03 16.03
C CYS A 291 2.06 6.70 16.52
N SER A 292 3.33 6.44 16.22
CA SER A 292 4.03 5.19 16.60
C SER A 292 4.28 5.07 18.11
N SER A 293 4.06 6.14 18.88
CA SER A 293 4.03 6.11 20.35
C SER A 293 2.61 6.15 20.94
N GLY A 294 1.61 6.30 20.07
CA GLY A 294 0.21 6.52 20.40
C GLY A 294 -0.56 5.25 20.76
N PRO A 295 -1.88 5.39 20.95
CA PRO A 295 -2.74 4.27 21.33
C PRO A 295 -2.90 3.23 20.22
N VAL A 296 -2.81 3.62 18.94
CA VAL A 296 -3.03 2.72 17.79
C VAL A 296 -2.14 1.47 17.84
N VAL A 297 -0.86 1.64 18.20
CA VAL A 297 0.13 0.55 18.27
C VAL A 297 -0.21 -0.48 19.36
N LYS A 298 -1.04 -0.10 20.34
CA LYS A 298 -1.43 -0.93 21.48
C LYS A 298 -2.81 -1.57 21.32
N THR A 299 -3.43 -1.44 20.15
CA THR A 299 -4.75 -2.02 19.87
C THR A 299 -4.67 -3.55 19.76
N ASP A 300 -5.76 -4.24 20.06
CA ASP A 300 -5.89 -5.67 19.79
C ASP A 300 -5.86 -5.95 18.29
N TYR A 301 -6.37 -5.00 17.48
CA TYR A 301 -6.28 -5.02 16.03
C TYR A 301 -4.85 -5.13 15.52
N VAL A 302 -3.97 -4.20 15.90
CA VAL A 302 -2.57 -4.21 15.44
C VAL A 302 -1.87 -5.50 15.88
N ARG A 303 -2.12 -5.96 17.11
CA ARG A 303 -1.63 -7.27 17.59
C ARG A 303 -2.12 -8.44 16.73
N ALA A 304 -3.40 -8.44 16.36
CA ALA A 304 -3.99 -9.49 15.54
C ALA A 304 -3.38 -9.50 14.13
N VAL A 305 -3.30 -8.34 13.47
CA VAL A 305 -2.69 -8.23 12.13
C VAL A 305 -1.25 -8.72 12.15
N HIS A 306 -0.40 -8.21 13.04
CA HIS A 306 1.01 -8.63 13.12
C HIS A 306 1.19 -10.12 13.47
N LYS A 307 0.23 -10.72 14.18
CA LYS A 307 0.25 -12.15 14.49
C LYS A 307 -0.15 -13.01 13.29
N LEU A 308 -1.18 -12.60 12.55
CA LEU A 308 -1.79 -13.39 11.47
C LEU A 308 -1.11 -13.18 10.13
N CYS A 309 -0.48 -12.02 9.95
CA CYS A 309 0.07 -11.52 8.71
C CYS A 309 1.31 -10.67 9.04
N PRO A 310 2.44 -11.29 9.40
CA PRO A 310 3.65 -10.56 9.74
C PRO A 310 4.16 -9.79 8.50
N SER A 311 4.77 -8.63 8.72
CA SER A 311 5.38 -7.79 7.65
C SER A 311 4.38 -7.05 6.76
N VAL A 312 3.26 -6.59 7.33
CA VAL A 312 2.28 -5.74 6.63
C VAL A 312 1.90 -4.54 7.48
N TYR A 313 1.33 -3.52 6.85
CA TYR A 313 0.79 -2.37 7.57
C TYR A 313 -0.48 -2.74 8.33
N ALA A 314 -0.48 -2.49 9.64
CA ALA A 314 -1.68 -2.50 10.48
C ALA A 314 -2.21 -1.09 10.79
N TYR A 315 -1.40 -0.04 10.57
CA TYR A 315 -1.77 1.37 10.68
C TYR A 315 -0.86 2.28 9.82
N ALA A 316 -1.21 3.56 9.66
CA ALA A 316 -0.60 4.48 8.68
C ALA A 316 0.92 4.72 8.82
N TYR A 317 1.52 4.50 9.99
CA TYR A 317 2.97 4.65 10.24
C TYR A 317 3.58 3.38 10.81
N ASP A 318 3.09 2.23 10.33
CA ASP A 318 3.65 0.92 10.62
C ASP A 318 4.83 0.60 9.67
N ASP A 319 5.71 1.59 9.52
CA ASP A 319 6.77 1.69 8.51
C ASP A 319 7.96 0.76 8.77
N GLY A 320 8.06 0.18 9.97
CA GLY A 320 9.02 -0.87 10.28
C GLY A 320 8.77 -2.20 9.57
N VAL A 321 7.60 -2.38 8.94
CA VAL A 321 7.15 -3.70 8.45
C VAL A 321 6.44 -3.72 7.10
N GLY A 322 5.85 -2.62 6.59
CA GLY A 322 4.93 -2.69 5.44
C GLY A 322 5.41 -2.17 4.08
N LEU A 323 6.26 -1.13 3.98
CA LEU A 323 6.70 -0.62 2.68
C LEU A 323 7.84 -1.46 2.11
N SER A 324 7.64 -1.99 0.92
CA SER A 324 8.66 -2.76 0.21
C SER A 324 9.13 -2.03 -1.05
N GLN A 325 10.42 -2.15 -1.33
CA GLN A 325 11.06 -1.59 -2.53
C GLN A 325 11.70 -2.71 -3.34
N CYS A 326 11.33 -2.79 -4.61
CA CYS A 326 11.91 -3.73 -5.55
C CYS A 326 12.38 -2.99 -6.82
N PRO A 327 13.38 -3.50 -7.57
CA PRO A 327 13.70 -2.96 -8.89
C PRO A 327 12.49 -3.02 -9.83
N ALA A 328 12.31 -2.01 -10.68
CA ALA A 328 11.29 -2.04 -11.73
C ALA A 328 11.49 -3.25 -12.66
N GLY A 329 10.38 -3.89 -13.06
CA GLY A 329 10.39 -5.18 -13.77
C GLY A 329 10.34 -6.39 -12.84
N THR A 330 10.15 -6.18 -11.53
CA THR A 330 9.78 -7.23 -10.58
C THR A 330 8.36 -7.74 -10.90
N GLY A 331 8.13 -9.04 -10.70
CA GLY A 331 6.82 -9.67 -10.84
C GLY A 331 6.16 -9.89 -9.48
N TYR A 332 4.86 -9.68 -9.38
CA TYR A 332 4.05 -9.92 -8.19
C TYR A 332 2.91 -10.88 -8.52
N GLU A 333 2.87 -12.02 -7.84
CA GLU A 333 1.72 -12.94 -7.89
C GLU A 333 0.91 -12.78 -6.60
N VAL A 334 -0.28 -12.19 -6.70
CA VAL A 334 -1.19 -11.94 -5.59
C VAL A 334 -2.31 -12.97 -5.63
N THR A 335 -2.36 -13.85 -4.65
CA THR A 335 -3.44 -14.84 -4.51
C THR A 335 -4.40 -14.39 -3.43
N PHE A 336 -5.67 -14.18 -3.77
CA PHE A 336 -6.74 -13.96 -2.79
C PHE A 336 -7.45 -15.28 -2.48
N TYR A 337 -7.75 -15.53 -1.22
CA TYR A 337 -8.47 -16.72 -0.76
C TYR A 337 -9.89 -16.34 -0.33
N CYS A 338 -10.74 -17.36 -0.25
CA CYS A 338 -12.09 -17.18 0.25
C CYS A 338 -12.08 -16.76 1.73
N PRO A 339 -13.08 -16.01 2.20
CA PRO A 339 -13.21 -15.64 3.61
C PRO A 339 -13.23 -16.88 4.52
N ILE A 340 -12.54 -16.80 5.65
CA ILE A 340 -12.45 -17.85 6.69
C ILE A 340 -12.70 -17.30 8.09
#